data_AF-A0AAW0QUL6-F1
#
_entry.id   AF-A0AAW0QUL6-F1
#
_cell.length_a   1.000
_cell.length_b   1.000
_cell.length_c   1.000
_cell.angle_alpha   90.00
_cell.angle_beta   90.00
_cell.angle_gamma   90.00
#
_symmetry.space_group_name_H-M   'P 1'
#
loop_
_entity.id
_entity.type
_entity.pdbx_description
1 polymer ?
#
loop_
_entity_poly.entity_id
_entity_poly.type
_entity_poly.pdbx_seq_one_letter_code
_entity_poly.pdbx_strand_id
1 'polypeptide(L)'
;MAPSRAAATTKKPFEYCEDSKPAWDPVAYLADAELHERAAAFLAKDDFASAIAVSFNLPPARRLRLPRHRVQHVIGMGAANGLHTWYRHLSPPSSASPANDNNKKNDDAAAAESETQQKQPPGTKALGKPAAPPPRPDIDTYLSIFSPTTVTPNVLKTFALNAKKNSLRVSIAAHLLEKRYLHPALPNLQIPRLKKITSLPAPNPYLTFLEWACRNLEWAGPSPESEAVRSAHHVLPVLMHHFGCVCPSHEALAILKEVAAGRDVLDVGSGNGYWSFMLRQYCCSSSSTTATATSKKSKTSSSSAPDQKEQRIIPIDNAQSAWRANWVSDTLVSDGVAYLQKHPESKDAVLLLVYPIVGGGVAGGEEGGFTRNLLRAYRGDTLAVAGTQNHNGYTGFRDRSMDEFMAQDPALAAEWVKVAQVPLPSFPGKDEALFVYQRGSRAPPKDDGDGGDSTKQAATSQ
;
A
#
# COMPACT_ATOMS: atom_id res chain seq x y z
N MET A 1 39.19 15.67 -38.57
CA MET A 1 38.50 14.91 -37.51
C MET A 1 39.35 15.00 -36.25
N ALA A 2 38.88 15.73 -35.23
CA ALA A 2 39.52 15.74 -33.92
C ALA A 2 38.67 14.85 -32.98
N PRO A 3 39.29 13.95 -32.19
CA PRO A 3 38.54 13.15 -31.23
C PRO A 3 38.12 14.04 -30.05
N SER A 4 36.81 14.12 -29.82
CA SER A 4 36.23 14.76 -28.64
C SER A 4 36.66 14.01 -27.38
N ARG A 5 37.43 14.67 -26.50
CA ARG A 5 37.76 14.19 -25.16
C ARG A 5 36.49 14.08 -24.33
N ALA A 6 36.00 12.87 -24.13
CA ALA A 6 35.00 12.59 -23.09
C ALA A 6 35.65 12.87 -21.72
N ALA A 7 35.22 13.95 -21.07
CA ALA A 7 35.61 14.24 -19.70
C ALA A 7 35.06 13.12 -18.80
N ALA A 8 35.95 12.48 -18.04
CA ALA A 8 35.57 11.53 -17.00
C ALA A 8 34.73 12.27 -15.95
N THR A 9 33.41 12.11 -16.00
CA THR A 9 32.52 12.59 -14.95
C THR A 9 32.75 11.70 -13.73
N THR A 10 33.36 12.26 -12.68
CA THR A 10 33.42 11.62 -11.38
C THR A 10 31.99 11.36 -10.91
N LYS A 11 31.57 10.09 -10.86
CA LYS A 11 30.24 9.72 -10.36
C LYS A 11 30.12 10.23 -8.93
N LYS A 12 29.18 11.15 -8.68
CA LYS A 12 28.86 11.64 -7.34
C LYS A 12 28.54 10.41 -6.46
N PRO A 13 29.04 10.35 -5.22
CA PRO A 13 28.62 9.31 -4.27
C PRO A 13 27.10 9.29 -4.13
N PHE A 14 26.53 8.09 -3.99
CA PHE A 14 25.10 7.94 -3.71
C PHE A 14 24.76 8.61 -2.38
N GLU A 15 23.66 9.38 -2.35
CA GLU A 15 23.16 10.03 -1.14
C GLU A 15 21.77 9.48 -0.84
N TYR A 16 21.60 8.84 0.33
CA TYR A 16 20.28 8.34 0.74
C TYR A 16 19.30 9.50 0.98
N CYS A 17 19.76 10.64 1.51
CA CYS A 17 18.93 11.81 1.68
C CYS A 17 19.64 13.12 1.28
N GLU A 18 19.22 13.73 0.17
CA GLU A 18 19.90 14.90 -0.45
C GLU A 18 20.07 16.09 0.52
N ASP A 19 19.06 16.35 1.35
CA ASP A 19 19.03 17.49 2.27
C ASP A 19 19.62 17.18 3.66
N SER A 20 20.01 15.93 3.90
CA SER A 20 20.46 15.51 5.22
C SER A 20 21.88 16.00 5.51
N LYS A 21 22.08 16.59 6.70
CA LYS A 21 23.37 17.09 7.16
C LYS A 21 23.54 16.85 8.67
N PRO A 22 24.44 15.93 9.12
CA PRO A 22 25.27 15.00 8.32
C PRO A 22 24.49 14.02 7.43
N ALA A 23 25.16 13.25 6.58
CA ALA A 23 24.47 12.29 5.71
C ALA A 23 23.65 11.28 6.52
N TRP A 24 22.41 11.03 6.09
CA TRP A 24 21.52 10.03 6.67
C TRP A 24 21.77 8.65 6.05
N ASP A 25 21.65 7.61 6.86
CA ASP A 25 21.78 6.21 6.45
C ASP A 25 20.61 5.40 7.03
N PRO A 26 19.86 4.65 6.21
CA PRO A 26 18.66 3.95 6.65
C PRO A 26 18.94 2.80 7.63
N VAL A 27 20.11 2.15 7.52
CA VAL A 27 20.49 1.04 8.41
C VAL A 27 20.86 1.58 9.79
N ALA A 28 21.68 2.64 9.84
CA ALA A 28 22.03 3.33 11.08
C ALA A 28 20.79 3.93 11.75
N TYR A 29 19.89 4.55 10.97
CA TYR A 29 18.62 5.07 11.48
C TYR A 29 17.78 3.97 12.15
N LEU A 30 17.60 2.81 11.51
CA LEU A 30 16.83 1.73 12.10
C LEU A 30 17.45 1.15 13.39
N ALA A 31 18.78 1.19 13.52
CA ALA A 31 19.47 0.70 14.71
C ALA A 31 19.43 1.69 15.89
N ASP A 32 19.10 2.97 15.64
CA ASP A 32 19.13 4.04 16.64
C ASP A 32 17.77 4.17 17.38
N ALA A 33 17.63 3.39 18.46
CA ALA A 33 16.44 3.40 19.30
C ALA A 33 16.20 4.77 19.97
N GLU A 34 17.24 5.48 20.39
CA GLU A 34 17.11 6.80 21.03
C GLU A 34 16.59 7.85 20.04
N LEU A 35 17.01 7.78 18.78
CA LEU A 35 16.49 8.63 17.73
C LEU A 35 15.01 8.34 17.45
N HIS A 36 14.61 7.07 17.42
CA HIS A 36 13.19 6.70 17.33
C HIS A 36 12.37 7.23 18.52
N GLU A 37 12.87 7.13 19.74
CA GLU A 37 12.22 7.69 20.93
C GLU A 37 12.08 9.21 20.85
N ARG A 38 13.12 9.92 20.39
CA ARG A 38 13.06 11.37 20.16
C ARG A 38 12.02 11.74 19.09
N ALA A 39 11.99 11.02 17.97
CA ALA A 39 10.98 11.24 16.93
C ALA A 39 9.56 11.01 17.48
N ALA A 40 9.35 9.93 18.23
CA ALA A 40 8.08 9.63 18.88
C ALA A 40 7.68 10.72 19.90
N ALA A 41 8.63 11.26 20.65
CA ALA A 41 8.38 12.36 21.60
C ALA A 41 7.95 13.66 20.92
N PHE A 42 8.44 13.94 19.71
CA PHE A 42 7.94 15.06 18.90
C PHE A 42 6.52 14.79 18.37
N LEU A 43 6.26 13.59 17.84
CA LEU A 43 4.93 13.18 17.38
C LEU A 43 3.89 13.23 18.52
N ALA A 44 4.26 12.86 19.75
CA ALA A 44 3.39 12.94 20.92
C ALA A 44 2.99 14.38 21.30
N LYS A 45 3.73 15.38 20.82
CA LYS A 45 3.45 16.81 20.99
C LYS A 45 2.85 17.43 19.71
N ASP A 46 2.46 16.59 18.76
CA ASP A 46 2.01 16.96 17.42
C ASP A 46 3.01 17.83 16.64
N ASP A 47 4.30 17.70 16.92
CA ASP A 47 5.39 18.36 16.18
C ASP A 47 5.92 17.44 15.07
N PHE A 48 5.09 17.26 14.03
CA PHE A 48 5.41 16.45 12.85
C PHE A 48 6.65 16.99 12.11
N ALA A 49 6.82 18.31 12.05
CA ALA A 49 7.95 18.92 11.38
C ALA A 49 9.29 18.54 12.03
N SER A 50 9.39 18.61 13.36
CA SER A 50 10.59 18.21 14.10
C SER A 50 10.78 16.70 14.09
N ALA A 51 9.72 15.90 14.14
CA ALA A 51 9.80 14.45 14.00
C ALA A 51 10.44 14.04 12.66
N ILE A 52 9.99 14.61 11.53
CA ILE A 52 10.61 14.38 10.22
C ILE A 52 12.05 14.91 10.20
N ALA A 53 12.32 16.06 10.84
CA ALA A 53 13.66 16.63 10.88
C ALA A 53 14.67 15.73 11.57
N VAL A 54 14.32 15.19 12.75
CA VAL A 54 15.21 14.31 13.50
C VAL A 54 15.35 12.96 12.81
N SER A 55 14.28 12.39 12.25
CA SER A 55 14.31 11.09 11.56
C SER A 55 15.24 11.06 10.35
N PHE A 56 15.29 12.14 9.58
CA PHE A 56 16.09 12.23 8.35
C PHE A 56 17.30 13.16 8.47
N ASN A 57 17.62 13.57 9.70
CA ASN A 57 18.73 14.44 10.03
C ASN A 57 18.79 15.71 9.14
N LEU A 58 17.62 16.34 9.00
CA LEU A 58 17.40 17.50 8.15
C LEU A 58 17.74 18.79 8.91
N PRO A 59 18.37 19.77 8.26
CA PRO A 59 18.69 21.04 8.90
C PRO A 59 17.41 21.81 9.29
N PRO A 60 17.54 22.79 10.20
CA PRO A 60 16.46 23.72 10.53
C PRO A 60 15.89 24.41 9.27
N ALA A 61 14.59 24.71 9.30
CA ALA A 61 13.67 24.92 8.18
C ALA A 61 14.00 25.98 7.10
N ARG A 62 15.16 26.65 7.12
CA ARG A 62 15.45 27.78 6.22
C ARG A 62 15.74 27.41 4.74
N ARG A 63 15.86 26.13 4.37
CA ARG A 63 16.28 25.72 3.00
C ARG A 63 15.50 24.58 2.33
N LEU A 64 14.43 24.06 2.93
CA LEU A 64 13.77 22.86 2.39
C LEU A 64 12.74 23.22 1.31
N ARG A 65 12.75 22.51 0.17
CA ARG A 65 11.74 22.74 -0.91
C ARG A 65 10.32 22.28 -0.53
N LEU A 66 10.15 21.54 0.57
CA LEU A 66 8.85 21.19 1.14
C LEU A 66 8.64 22.03 2.42
N PRO A 67 7.64 22.92 2.47
CA PRO A 67 7.43 23.80 3.61
C PRO A 67 6.78 23.04 4.78
N ARG A 68 7.58 22.26 5.53
CA ARG A 68 7.12 21.47 6.69
C ARG A 68 6.32 22.28 7.70
N HIS A 69 6.70 23.54 7.92
CA HIS A 69 5.98 24.47 8.80
C HIS A 69 4.56 24.79 8.30
N ARG A 70 4.35 24.84 6.97
CA ARG A 70 3.01 25.01 6.40
C ARG A 70 2.18 23.76 6.58
N VAL A 71 2.78 22.58 6.42
CA VAL A 71 2.09 21.30 6.70
C VAL A 71 1.67 21.23 8.16
N GLN A 72 2.58 21.55 9.09
CA GLN A 72 2.31 21.62 10.53
C GLN A 72 1.16 22.58 10.85
N HIS A 73 1.15 23.76 10.24
CA HIS A 73 0.09 24.74 10.41
C HIS A 73 -1.27 24.23 9.90
N VAL A 74 -1.29 23.57 8.73
CA VAL A 74 -2.52 22.99 8.15
C VAL A 74 -3.08 21.86 9.01
N ILE A 75 -2.23 21.02 9.62
CA ILE A 75 -2.66 19.99 10.58
C ILE A 75 -3.47 20.63 11.72
N GLY A 76 -2.93 21.69 12.34
CA GLY A 76 -3.60 22.39 13.43
C GLY A 76 -4.90 23.10 13.05
N MET A 77 -5.10 23.39 11.76
CA MET A 77 -6.33 23.98 11.24
C MET A 77 -7.38 22.94 10.81
N GLY A 78 -7.00 21.66 10.70
CA GLY A 78 -7.71 20.73 9.84
C GLY A 78 -9.16 20.43 10.24
N ALA A 79 -9.38 19.99 11.48
CA ALA A 79 -10.72 19.60 11.95
C ALA A 79 -11.71 20.77 11.91
N ALA A 80 -11.29 21.96 12.39
CA ALA A 80 -12.13 23.16 12.43
C ALA A 80 -12.51 23.70 11.03
N ASN A 81 -11.74 23.35 10.00
CA ASN A 81 -11.95 23.82 8.62
C ASN A 81 -12.45 22.71 7.67
N GLY A 82 -12.90 21.57 8.20
CA GLY A 82 -13.43 20.47 7.38
C GLY A 82 -12.39 19.76 6.51
N LEU A 83 -11.09 19.94 6.80
CA LEU A 83 -10.02 19.26 6.05
C LEU A 83 -9.87 17.78 6.44
N HIS A 84 -10.61 17.34 7.47
CA HIS A 84 -10.68 15.94 7.93
C HIS A 84 -12.01 15.26 7.58
N THR A 85 -12.78 15.82 6.64
CA THR A 85 -14.05 15.23 6.22
C THR A 85 -13.83 14.03 5.30
N TRP A 86 -13.34 12.94 5.89
CA TRP A 86 -13.04 11.69 5.19
C TRP A 86 -14.29 10.85 4.94
N TYR A 87 -15.29 10.94 5.81
CA TYR A 87 -16.48 10.11 5.77
C TYR A 87 -17.69 10.95 5.37
N ARG A 88 -18.51 10.43 4.45
CA ARG A 88 -19.72 11.08 3.98
C ARG A 88 -20.89 10.11 4.04
N HIS A 89 -22.03 10.58 4.52
CA HIS A 89 -23.26 9.82 4.50
C HIS A 89 -23.62 9.48 3.04
N LEU A 90 -23.76 8.18 2.76
CA LEU A 90 -24.28 7.73 1.49
C LEU A 90 -25.70 8.26 1.34
N SER A 91 -25.95 9.04 0.27
CA SER A 91 -27.32 9.43 -0.06
C SER A 91 -28.07 8.15 -0.45
N PRO A 92 -29.34 7.97 -0.03
CA PRO A 92 -30.13 6.87 -0.55
C PRO A 92 -30.14 6.98 -2.08
N PRO A 93 -30.07 5.86 -2.82
CA PRO A 93 -30.17 5.89 -4.26
C PRO A 93 -31.45 6.64 -4.60
N SER A 94 -31.31 7.77 -5.29
CA SER A 94 -32.46 8.52 -5.80
C SER A 94 -33.32 7.52 -6.55
N SER A 95 -34.53 7.27 -6.06
CA SER A 95 -35.53 6.51 -6.80
C SER A 95 -35.63 7.15 -8.17
N ALA A 96 -35.14 6.47 -9.20
CA ALA A 96 -35.26 6.94 -10.56
C ALA A 96 -36.76 7.06 -10.85
N SER A 97 -37.27 8.28 -10.93
CA SER A 97 -38.58 8.52 -11.52
C SER A 97 -38.51 8.01 -12.96
N PRO A 98 -39.48 7.19 -13.41
CA PRO A 98 -39.51 6.79 -14.81
C PRO A 98 -39.67 8.05 -15.67
N ALA A 99 -38.82 8.14 -16.69
CA ALA A 99 -38.84 9.19 -17.69
C ALA A 99 -40.25 9.31 -18.26
N ASN A 100 -40.94 10.41 -17.96
CA ASN A 100 -42.16 10.77 -18.64
C ASN A 100 -41.76 11.59 -19.86
N ASP A 101 -41.62 10.90 -20.97
CA ASP A 101 -41.44 11.44 -22.30
C ASP A 101 -42.78 12.07 -22.72
N ASN A 102 -42.86 13.41 -22.72
CA ASN A 102 -43.94 14.09 -23.42
C ASN A 102 -43.47 15.43 -23.97
N ASN A 103 -43.21 15.36 -25.27
CA ASN A 103 -42.96 16.44 -26.19
C ASN A 103 -44.24 17.28 -26.41
N LYS A 104 -44.21 18.59 -26.13
CA LYS A 104 -45.11 19.55 -26.79
C LYS A 104 -44.47 20.92 -26.96
N LYS A 105 -44.61 21.39 -28.20
CA LYS A 105 -44.02 22.55 -28.88
C LYS A 105 -44.71 23.89 -28.57
N ASN A 106 -43.91 24.96 -28.71
CA ASN A 106 -44.22 26.36 -29.10
C ASN A 106 -44.90 27.26 -28.06
N ASP A 107 -44.72 28.58 -28.01
CA ASP A 107 -43.74 29.58 -28.51
C ASP A 107 -44.02 30.85 -27.66
N ASP A 108 -43.04 31.76 -27.60
CA ASP A 108 -43.17 33.24 -27.44
C ASP A 108 -42.41 33.92 -26.28
N ALA A 109 -41.84 35.06 -26.68
CA ALA A 109 -40.77 35.83 -26.10
C ALA A 109 -41.18 36.82 -25.00
N ALA A 110 -40.27 37.10 -24.05
CA ALA A 110 -39.92 38.48 -23.63
C ALA A 110 -38.77 38.51 -22.58
N ALA A 111 -37.76 39.32 -22.92
CA ALA A 111 -36.93 40.21 -22.10
C ALA A 111 -36.25 39.76 -20.77
N ALA A 112 -34.90 39.88 -20.82
CA ALA A 112 -33.98 40.45 -19.82
C ALA A 112 -33.89 39.85 -18.40
N GLU A 113 -32.75 39.25 -18.06
CA GLU A 113 -31.71 39.86 -17.21
C GLU A 113 -30.50 38.92 -17.06
N SER A 114 -29.35 39.53 -16.80
CA SER A 114 -28.01 38.95 -16.76
C SER A 114 -27.75 38.08 -15.53
N GLU A 115 -27.17 36.90 -15.71
CA GLU A 115 -26.19 36.35 -14.76
C GLU A 115 -25.36 35.23 -15.41
N THR A 116 -24.05 35.44 -15.44
CA THR A 116 -23.03 34.48 -15.90
C THR A 116 -23.01 33.25 -15.00
N GLN A 117 -23.85 32.26 -15.31
CA GLN A 117 -23.72 30.91 -14.76
C GLN A 117 -22.56 30.19 -15.45
N GLN A 118 -21.46 30.01 -14.71
CA GLN A 118 -20.44 29.04 -15.04
C GLN A 118 -21.08 27.65 -15.19
N LYS A 119 -21.07 27.13 -16.43
CA LYS A 119 -21.39 25.74 -16.74
C LYS A 119 -20.51 24.82 -15.88
N GLN A 120 -21.12 24.17 -14.88
CA GLN A 120 -20.49 23.03 -14.21
C GLN A 120 -20.23 21.91 -15.24
N PRO A 121 -19.06 21.25 -15.18
CA PRO A 121 -18.79 20.10 -16.03
C PRO A 121 -19.75 18.95 -15.66
N PRO A 122 -20.22 18.17 -16.65
CA PRO A 122 -21.12 17.05 -16.38
C PRO A 122 -20.35 15.93 -15.68
N GLY A 123 -20.76 15.57 -14.45
CA GLY A 123 -20.30 14.33 -13.79
C GLY A 123 -20.02 14.36 -12.29
N THR A 124 -20.14 15.49 -11.58
CA THR A 124 -19.98 15.47 -10.11
C THR A 124 -21.23 14.90 -9.44
N LYS A 125 -21.22 13.60 -9.11
CA LYS A 125 -22.13 13.04 -8.10
C LYS A 125 -22.09 13.95 -6.87
N ALA A 126 -23.24 14.44 -6.42
CA ALA A 126 -23.33 15.28 -5.24
C ALA A 126 -22.69 14.54 -4.05
N LEU A 127 -21.60 15.10 -3.51
CA LEU A 127 -20.92 14.52 -2.35
C LEU A 127 -21.89 14.53 -1.17
N GLY A 128 -22.07 13.37 -0.53
CA GLY A 128 -22.94 13.24 0.64
C GLY A 128 -22.54 14.17 1.79
N LYS A 129 -23.48 14.38 2.73
CA LYS A 129 -23.23 15.21 3.93
C LYS A 129 -22.04 14.65 4.72
N PRO A 130 -21.11 15.51 5.19
CA PRO A 130 -20.03 15.11 6.11
C PRO A 130 -20.57 14.29 7.29
N ALA A 131 -19.94 13.16 7.58
CA ALA A 131 -20.18 12.41 8.81
C ALA A 131 -19.23 12.89 9.92
N ALA A 132 -19.62 12.69 11.17
CA ALA A 132 -18.75 12.98 12.31
C ALA A 132 -17.50 12.08 12.29
N PRO A 133 -16.33 12.59 12.71
CA PRO A 133 -15.12 11.78 12.78
C PRO A 133 -15.27 10.61 13.77
N PRO A 134 -14.58 9.48 13.53
CA PRO A 134 -14.55 8.37 14.46
C PRO A 134 -13.85 8.78 15.78
N PRO A 135 -14.30 8.25 16.93
CA PRO A 135 -13.67 8.55 18.21
C PRO A 135 -12.28 7.92 18.30
N ARG A 136 -11.40 8.52 19.11
CA ARG A 136 -10.00 8.09 19.25
C ARG A 136 -9.80 6.59 19.54
N PRO A 137 -10.58 5.95 20.43
CA PRO A 137 -10.46 4.50 20.68
C PRO A 137 -10.72 3.63 19.43
N ASP A 138 -11.57 4.08 18.51
CA ASP A 138 -11.84 3.36 17.27
C ASP A 138 -10.65 3.48 16.31
N ILE A 139 -10.02 4.65 16.23
CA ILE A 139 -8.78 4.87 15.47
C ILE A 139 -7.66 3.97 16.02
N ASP A 140 -7.46 3.96 17.34
CA ASP A 140 -6.40 3.14 17.95
C ASP A 140 -6.65 1.63 17.77
N THR A 141 -7.92 1.20 17.81
CA THR A 141 -8.26 -0.20 17.53
C THR A 141 -8.00 -0.54 16.06
N TYR A 142 -8.34 0.34 15.12
CA TYR A 142 -8.03 0.15 13.69
C TYR A 142 -6.52 0.02 13.47
N LEU A 143 -5.70 0.92 14.05
CA LEU A 143 -4.25 0.86 13.89
C LEU A 143 -3.65 -0.44 14.46
N SER A 144 -4.25 -0.99 15.52
CA SER A 144 -3.80 -2.27 16.10
C SER A 144 -3.96 -3.49 15.17
N ILE A 145 -4.76 -3.38 14.09
CA ILE A 145 -4.89 -4.41 13.05
C ILE A 145 -3.54 -4.68 12.39
N PHE A 146 -2.70 -3.65 12.24
CA PHE A 146 -1.43 -3.73 11.52
C PHE A 146 -0.22 -3.95 12.44
N SER A 147 -0.45 -4.07 13.74
CA SER A 147 0.62 -4.28 14.71
C SER A 147 1.24 -5.68 14.54
N PRO A 148 2.58 -5.80 14.55
CA PRO A 148 3.24 -7.11 14.54
C PRO A 148 2.93 -7.97 15.79
N THR A 149 2.43 -7.36 16.87
CA THR A 149 2.15 -8.05 18.14
C THR A 149 0.72 -8.57 18.24
N THR A 150 -0.10 -8.35 17.22
CA THR A 150 -1.49 -8.80 17.16
C THR A 150 -1.67 -9.84 16.05
N VAL A 151 -2.82 -10.53 16.10
CA VAL A 151 -3.23 -11.49 15.06
C VAL A 151 -4.34 -10.82 14.26
N THR A 152 -4.06 -10.40 13.02
CA THR A 152 -4.97 -9.57 12.21
C THR A 152 -6.41 -10.09 12.19
N PRO A 153 -6.69 -11.38 11.89
CA PRO A 153 -8.06 -11.89 11.88
C PRO A 153 -8.80 -11.71 13.20
N ASN A 154 -8.10 -11.84 14.33
CA ASN A 154 -8.71 -11.71 15.65
C ASN A 154 -9.03 -10.25 15.95
N VAL A 155 -8.09 -9.34 15.67
CA VAL A 155 -8.32 -7.90 15.85
C VAL A 155 -9.46 -7.42 14.98
N LEU A 156 -9.52 -7.83 13.70
CA LEU A 156 -10.63 -7.47 12.80
C LEU A 156 -11.99 -7.96 13.31
N LYS A 157 -12.07 -9.20 13.79
CA LYS A 157 -13.30 -9.74 14.41
C LYS A 157 -13.69 -8.94 15.65
N THR A 158 -12.75 -8.65 16.55
CA THR A 158 -12.99 -7.81 17.74
C THR A 158 -13.36 -6.37 17.36
N PHE A 159 -12.79 -5.85 16.27
CA PHE A 159 -13.11 -4.53 15.74
C PHE A 159 -14.59 -4.46 15.33
N ALA A 160 -15.10 -5.50 14.65
CA ALA A 160 -16.51 -5.63 14.29
C ALA A 160 -17.42 -5.86 15.52
N LEU A 161 -17.09 -6.83 16.37
CA LEU A 161 -17.96 -7.27 17.48
C LEU A 161 -18.21 -6.17 18.53
N ASN A 162 -17.24 -5.29 18.75
CA ASN A 162 -17.34 -4.21 19.74
C ASN A 162 -17.87 -2.89 19.13
N ALA A 163 -18.27 -2.90 17.87
CA ALA A 163 -18.74 -1.70 17.19
C ALA A 163 -20.18 -1.36 17.59
N LYS A 164 -20.45 -0.09 17.89
CA LYS A 164 -21.82 0.38 18.15
C LYS A 164 -22.64 0.27 16.87
N LYS A 165 -23.92 -0.12 16.99
CA LYS A 165 -24.85 -0.14 15.86
C LYS A 165 -24.85 1.23 15.17
N ASN A 166 -24.79 1.23 13.83
CA ASN A 166 -24.74 2.42 12.98
C ASN A 166 -23.50 3.34 13.17
N SER A 167 -22.41 2.86 13.78
CA SER A 167 -21.16 3.61 13.84
C SER A 167 -20.31 3.42 12.57
N LEU A 168 -19.42 4.38 12.29
CA LEU A 168 -18.41 4.23 11.23
C LEU A 168 -17.56 2.97 11.42
N ARG A 169 -17.25 2.61 12.68
CA ARG A 169 -16.52 1.38 13.00
C ARG A 169 -17.21 0.12 12.48
N VAL A 170 -18.54 0.03 12.53
CA VAL A 170 -19.28 -1.10 11.92
C VAL A 170 -19.01 -1.16 10.42
N SER A 171 -19.13 -0.02 9.72
CA SER A 171 -18.97 0.04 8.27
C SER A 171 -17.53 -0.30 7.85
N ILE A 172 -16.54 0.28 8.53
CA ILE A 172 -15.12 0.01 8.30
C ILE A 172 -14.81 -1.46 8.56
N ALA A 173 -15.28 -2.02 9.68
CA ALA A 173 -15.01 -3.41 10.01
C ALA A 173 -15.64 -4.37 8.99
N ALA A 174 -16.88 -4.10 8.55
CA ALA A 174 -17.55 -4.88 7.50
C ALA A 174 -16.75 -4.83 6.18
N HIS A 175 -16.35 -3.64 5.75
CA HIS A 175 -15.54 -3.43 4.54
C HIS A 175 -14.22 -4.19 4.59
N LEU A 176 -13.47 -4.08 5.69
CA LEU A 176 -12.18 -4.77 5.85
C LEU A 176 -12.35 -6.29 5.92
N LEU A 177 -13.41 -6.80 6.55
CA LEU A 177 -13.69 -8.23 6.62
C LEU A 177 -14.10 -8.80 5.26
N GLU A 178 -14.92 -8.07 4.50
CA GLU A 178 -15.35 -8.45 3.16
C GLU A 178 -14.16 -8.55 2.18
N LYS A 179 -13.27 -7.54 2.22
CA LYS A 179 -12.11 -7.49 1.31
C LYS A 179 -10.98 -8.42 1.72
N ARG A 180 -10.87 -8.79 2.99
CA ARG A 180 -9.78 -9.66 3.46
C ARG A 180 -10.01 -11.10 2.99
N TYR A 181 -9.10 -11.61 2.17
CA TYR A 181 -9.13 -12.96 1.62
C TYR A 181 -7.77 -13.65 1.80
N LEU A 182 -7.78 -14.91 2.21
CA LEU A 182 -6.64 -15.82 2.15
C LEU A 182 -7.13 -17.15 1.60
N HIS A 183 -6.47 -17.70 0.59
CA HIS A 183 -6.91 -18.94 -0.04
C HIS A 183 -6.88 -20.11 0.96
N PRO A 184 -7.97 -20.88 1.11
CA PRO A 184 -8.08 -21.94 2.13
C PRO A 184 -7.04 -23.05 1.95
N ALA A 185 -6.64 -23.34 0.71
CA ALA A 185 -5.58 -24.30 0.40
C ALA A 185 -4.15 -23.86 0.82
N LEU A 186 -3.97 -22.63 1.29
CA LEU A 186 -2.67 -22.07 1.69
C LEU A 186 -2.67 -21.64 3.17
N PRO A 187 -2.76 -22.59 4.11
CA PRO A 187 -2.84 -22.28 5.54
C PRO A 187 -1.60 -21.58 6.10
N ASN A 188 -0.45 -21.70 5.43
CA ASN A 188 0.78 -20.99 5.82
C ASN A 188 0.68 -19.46 5.64
N LEU A 189 -0.32 -18.96 4.92
CA LEU A 189 -0.60 -17.53 4.82
C LEU A 189 -1.35 -16.97 6.05
N GLN A 190 -1.72 -17.82 7.01
CA GLN A 190 -2.20 -17.37 8.31
C GLN A 190 -1.02 -16.93 9.19
N ILE A 191 -0.72 -15.63 9.13
CA ILE A 191 0.45 -15.07 9.80
C ILE A 191 0.21 -14.96 11.32
N PRO A 192 1.06 -15.57 12.16
CA PRO A 192 0.97 -15.41 13.61
C PRO A 192 1.52 -14.07 14.08
N ARG A 193 1.08 -13.65 15.27
CA ARG A 193 1.69 -12.53 15.99
C ARG A 193 3.12 -12.86 16.42
N LEU A 194 3.93 -11.83 16.57
CA LEU A 194 5.26 -11.94 17.16
C LEU A 194 5.17 -11.83 18.68
N LYS A 195 5.75 -12.83 19.37
CA LYS A 195 5.60 -12.99 20.84
C LYS A 195 6.73 -12.36 21.65
N LYS A 196 7.93 -12.20 21.08
CA LYS A 196 9.11 -11.68 21.79
C LYS A 196 9.61 -10.40 21.12
N ILE A 197 10.07 -9.44 21.93
CA ILE A 197 10.70 -8.20 21.42
C ILE A 197 11.90 -8.55 20.53
N THR A 198 12.70 -9.54 20.92
CA THR A 198 13.84 -10.04 20.12
C THR A 198 13.45 -10.73 18.81
N SER A 199 12.17 -11.05 18.63
CA SER A 199 11.63 -11.63 17.38
C SER A 199 10.87 -10.61 16.54
N LEU A 200 10.73 -9.38 17.01
CA LEU A 200 10.13 -8.31 16.21
C LEU A 200 11.04 -8.04 15.01
N PRO A 201 10.49 -7.83 13.81
CA PRO A 201 11.26 -7.30 12.71
C PRO A 201 11.85 -5.97 13.14
N ALA A 202 12.84 -5.51 12.37
CA ALA A 202 13.32 -4.14 12.51
C ALA A 202 12.12 -3.16 12.55
N PRO A 203 12.20 -2.07 13.33
CA PRO A 203 11.12 -1.10 13.43
C PRO A 203 10.60 -0.70 12.05
N ASN A 204 9.30 -0.36 11.97
CA ASN A 204 8.71 0.23 10.77
C ASN A 204 8.40 1.71 11.03
N PRO A 205 9.38 2.62 10.81
CA PRO A 205 9.21 4.05 11.03
C PRO A 205 7.99 4.62 10.30
N TYR A 206 7.74 4.18 9.05
CA TYR A 206 6.58 4.67 8.31
C TYR A 206 5.27 4.38 9.05
N LEU A 207 5.12 3.19 9.63
CA LEU A 207 3.93 2.86 10.42
C LEU A 207 3.75 3.84 11.58
N THR A 208 4.82 4.19 12.31
CA THR A 208 4.74 5.17 13.40
C THR A 208 4.23 6.54 12.95
N PHE A 209 4.78 7.07 11.85
CA PHE A 209 4.36 8.36 11.30
C PHE A 209 2.94 8.31 10.70
N LEU A 210 2.57 7.19 10.09
CA LEU A 210 1.25 6.97 9.54
C LEU A 210 0.20 6.85 10.64
N GLU A 211 0.48 6.11 11.72
CA GLU A 211 -0.39 6.02 12.88
C GLU A 211 -0.64 7.40 13.49
N TRP A 212 0.42 8.21 13.64
CA TRP A 212 0.29 9.60 14.06
C TRP A 212 -0.61 10.41 13.11
N ALA A 213 -0.45 10.23 11.80
CA ALA A 213 -1.29 10.90 10.80
C ALA A 213 -2.76 10.47 10.91
N CYS A 214 -3.05 9.17 11.04
CA CYS A 214 -4.42 8.68 11.23
C CYS A 214 -5.07 9.25 12.49
N ARG A 215 -4.29 9.31 13.58
CA ARG A 215 -4.69 9.89 14.86
C ARG A 215 -5.03 11.38 14.76
N ASN A 216 -4.17 12.17 14.11
CA ASN A 216 -4.33 13.63 14.00
C ASN A 216 -5.31 14.05 12.92
N LEU A 217 -5.50 13.21 11.90
CA LEU A 217 -6.44 13.46 10.82
C LEU A 217 -7.76 12.71 11.03
N GLU A 218 -8.00 12.11 12.20
CA GLU A 218 -9.28 11.50 12.56
C GLU A 218 -9.73 10.36 11.61
N TRP A 219 -8.79 9.48 11.26
CA TRP A 219 -9.02 8.37 10.34
C TRP A 219 -8.98 7.02 11.06
N ALA A 220 -10.06 6.25 10.94
CA ALA A 220 -10.18 4.91 11.54
C ALA A 220 -10.23 3.79 10.49
N GLY A 221 -9.92 4.09 9.23
CA GLY A 221 -9.89 3.11 8.15
C GLY A 221 -10.93 3.34 7.05
N PRO A 222 -10.80 2.59 5.95
CA PRO A 222 -11.62 2.75 4.76
C PRO A 222 -12.98 2.09 4.90
N SER A 223 -13.96 2.68 4.23
CA SER A 223 -15.33 2.18 4.09
C SER A 223 -15.99 2.81 2.87
N PRO A 224 -17.18 2.34 2.46
CA PRO A 224 -17.96 2.97 1.39
C PRO A 224 -18.19 4.48 1.59
N GLU A 225 -18.34 4.93 2.84
CA GLU A 225 -18.50 6.36 3.18
C GLU A 225 -17.26 7.21 2.87
N SER A 226 -16.09 6.59 2.77
CA SER A 226 -14.81 7.27 2.50
C SER A 226 -14.37 7.23 1.03
N GLU A 227 -14.99 6.38 0.22
CA GLU A 227 -14.57 6.09 -1.15
C GLU A 227 -14.60 7.32 -2.08
N ALA A 228 -15.58 8.21 -1.88
CA ALA A 228 -15.72 9.39 -2.72
C ALA A 228 -14.61 10.44 -2.49
N VAL A 229 -13.77 10.28 -1.46
CA VAL A 229 -12.72 11.25 -1.14
C VAL A 229 -11.51 11.05 -2.05
N ARG A 230 -11.39 11.94 -3.03
CA ARG A 230 -10.27 11.95 -3.98
C ARG A 230 -9.08 12.79 -3.53
N SER A 231 -9.31 13.82 -2.72
CA SER A 231 -8.23 14.64 -2.19
C SER A 231 -7.45 13.92 -1.09
N ALA A 232 -6.15 14.16 -1.01
CA ALA A 232 -5.32 13.75 0.12
C ALA A 232 -4.91 14.96 0.97
N HIS A 233 -4.70 14.74 2.26
CA HIS A 233 -4.14 15.78 3.14
C HIS A 233 -2.68 16.11 2.78
N HIS A 234 -2.24 17.34 3.07
CA HIS A 234 -0.88 17.84 2.79
C HIS A 234 0.25 17.09 3.52
N VAL A 235 -0.10 16.22 4.47
CA VAL A 235 0.85 15.30 5.14
C VAL A 235 1.27 14.18 4.19
N LEU A 236 0.38 13.72 3.30
CA LEU A 236 0.68 12.59 2.42
C LEU A 236 1.92 12.81 1.55
N PRO A 237 2.09 13.95 0.85
CA PRO A 237 3.31 14.19 0.07
C PRO A 237 4.58 14.15 0.92
N VAL A 238 4.54 14.57 2.19
CA VAL A 238 5.71 14.47 3.08
C VAL A 238 6.00 13.01 3.41
N LEU A 239 4.99 12.21 3.74
CA LEU A 239 5.18 10.79 4.02
C LEU A 239 5.68 10.04 2.77
N MET A 240 5.04 10.24 1.62
CA MET A 240 5.45 9.63 0.35
C MET A 240 6.90 9.94 0.02
N HIS A 241 7.29 11.20 0.20
CA HIS A 241 8.64 11.65 -0.10
C HIS A 241 9.73 11.00 0.76
N HIS A 242 9.39 10.60 1.98
CA HIS A 242 10.34 10.08 2.96
C HIS A 242 10.27 8.56 3.10
N PHE A 243 9.10 7.94 2.92
CA PHE A 243 8.85 6.53 3.18
C PHE A 243 8.24 5.77 2.00
N GLY A 244 7.93 6.43 0.88
CA GLY A 244 7.25 5.81 -0.26
C GLY A 244 5.73 5.81 -0.13
N CYS A 245 5.04 5.27 -1.15
CA CYS A 245 3.62 5.55 -1.38
C CYS A 245 2.64 4.84 -0.43
N VAL A 246 2.96 3.62 0.02
CA VAL A 246 2.10 2.81 0.87
C VAL A 246 2.93 2.12 1.94
N CYS A 247 2.42 2.09 3.17
CA CYS A 247 3.13 1.51 4.30
C CYS A 247 2.96 -0.02 4.31
N PRO A 248 4.04 -0.81 4.32
CA PRO A 248 3.95 -2.26 4.53
C PRO A 248 3.48 -2.57 5.96
N SER A 249 2.75 -3.68 6.14
CA SER A 249 2.43 -4.26 7.44
C SER A 249 3.24 -5.52 7.70
N HIS A 250 3.29 -5.96 8.97
CA HIS A 250 3.86 -7.24 9.35
C HIS A 250 3.24 -8.41 8.57
N GLU A 251 1.92 -8.46 8.49
CA GLU A 251 1.19 -9.52 7.76
C GLU A 251 1.54 -9.51 6.27
N ALA A 252 1.62 -8.34 5.64
CA ALA A 252 1.96 -8.21 4.22
C ALA A 252 3.40 -8.67 3.91
N LEU A 253 4.37 -8.22 4.72
CA LEU A 253 5.78 -8.63 4.56
C LEU A 253 5.96 -10.14 4.80
N ALA A 254 5.25 -10.70 5.78
CA ALA A 254 5.25 -12.12 6.06
C ALA A 254 4.64 -12.94 4.92
N ILE A 255 3.47 -12.52 4.40
CA ILE A 255 2.85 -13.18 3.24
C ILE A 255 3.79 -13.16 2.04
N LEU A 256 4.43 -12.01 1.73
CA LEU A 256 5.39 -11.91 0.64
C LEU A 256 6.56 -12.89 0.81
N LYS A 257 7.11 -12.99 2.03
CA LYS A 257 8.17 -13.94 2.33
C LYS A 257 7.72 -15.39 2.13
N GLU A 258 6.53 -15.74 2.61
CA GLU A 258 5.95 -17.09 2.47
C GLU A 258 5.72 -17.45 1.00
N VAL A 259 5.11 -16.58 0.19
CA VAL A 259 4.85 -16.86 -1.22
C VAL A 259 6.10 -16.81 -2.08
N ALA A 260 7.12 -16.05 -1.66
CA ALA A 260 8.41 -16.06 -2.32
C ALA A 260 9.14 -17.38 -2.08
N ALA A 261 8.99 -18.00 -0.90
CA ALA A 261 9.56 -19.31 -0.58
C ALA A 261 11.07 -19.40 -0.92
N GLY A 262 11.82 -18.35 -0.54
CA GLY A 262 13.25 -18.23 -0.81
C GLY A 262 13.64 -17.74 -2.21
N ARG A 263 12.67 -17.54 -3.12
CA ARG A 263 12.92 -16.99 -4.45
C ARG A 263 13.15 -15.48 -4.40
N ASP A 264 13.94 -14.98 -5.34
CA ASP A 264 14.18 -13.55 -5.47
C ASP A 264 12.85 -12.78 -5.62
N VAL A 265 12.82 -11.54 -5.15
CA VAL A 265 11.69 -10.61 -5.31
C VAL A 265 12.14 -9.45 -6.17
N LEU A 266 11.43 -9.19 -7.27
CA LEU A 266 11.64 -8.05 -8.15
C LEU A 266 10.64 -6.95 -7.76
N ASP A 267 11.11 -5.91 -7.09
CA ASP A 267 10.31 -4.74 -6.74
C ASP A 267 10.37 -3.74 -7.90
N VAL A 268 9.40 -3.81 -8.82
CA VAL A 268 9.41 -3.05 -10.08
C VAL A 268 8.54 -1.80 -9.96
N GLY A 269 9.13 -0.65 -10.26
CA GLY A 269 8.60 0.65 -9.86
C GLY A 269 8.85 0.91 -8.38
N SER A 270 10.01 0.47 -7.86
CA SER A 270 10.31 0.50 -6.42
C SER A 270 10.32 1.89 -5.79
N GLY A 271 10.34 2.95 -6.61
CA GLY A 271 10.42 4.33 -6.16
C GLY A 271 11.67 4.54 -5.31
N ASN A 272 11.47 4.93 -4.05
CA ASN A 272 12.57 5.12 -3.11
C ASN A 272 13.08 3.84 -2.43
N GLY A 273 12.49 2.68 -2.74
CA GLY A 273 12.92 1.38 -2.26
C GLY A 273 12.56 1.05 -0.82
N TYR A 274 11.58 1.73 -0.20
CA TYR A 274 11.17 1.44 1.18
C TYR A 274 10.71 -0.01 1.38
N TRP A 275 9.88 -0.53 0.47
CA TRP A 275 9.43 -1.92 0.52
C TRP A 275 10.58 -2.90 0.36
N SER A 276 11.46 -2.67 -0.62
CA SER A 276 12.69 -3.43 -0.79
C SER A 276 13.54 -3.47 0.48
N PHE A 277 13.75 -2.32 1.12
CA PHE A 277 14.47 -2.22 2.37
C PHE A 277 13.79 -3.00 3.51
N MET A 278 12.49 -2.82 3.72
CA MET A 278 11.74 -3.52 4.76
C MET A 278 11.72 -5.03 4.55
N LEU A 279 11.59 -5.51 3.30
CA LEU A 279 11.67 -6.94 2.97
C LEU A 279 13.05 -7.52 3.29
N ARG A 280 14.14 -6.80 2.99
CA ARG A 280 15.50 -7.22 3.36
C ARG A 280 15.62 -7.39 4.87
N GLN A 281 15.17 -6.41 5.66
CA GLN A 281 15.17 -6.52 7.12
C GLN A 281 14.35 -7.73 7.61
N TYR A 282 13.20 -7.97 6.97
CA TYR A 282 12.30 -9.06 7.32
C TYR A 282 12.85 -10.44 6.99
N CYS A 283 13.56 -10.59 5.86
CA CYS A 283 14.20 -11.84 5.45
C CYS A 283 15.48 -12.11 6.26
N CYS A 284 16.32 -11.11 6.49
CA CYS A 284 17.56 -11.24 7.27
C CYS A 284 17.33 -11.57 8.75
N SER A 285 16.24 -11.08 9.37
CA SER A 285 15.95 -11.31 10.80
C SER A 285 15.53 -12.76 11.12
N SER A 286 15.35 -13.62 10.11
CA SER A 286 14.74 -14.94 10.28
C SER A 286 15.67 -16.13 10.06
N SER A 287 16.91 -15.89 9.62
CA SER A 287 17.90 -16.94 9.33
C SER A 287 18.54 -17.55 10.59
N SER A 288 18.16 -17.14 11.81
CA SER A 288 18.83 -17.56 13.05
C SER A 288 18.12 -18.60 13.93
N THR A 289 16.98 -19.21 13.54
CA THR A 289 16.16 -19.99 14.51
C THR A 289 15.93 -21.48 14.19
N THR A 290 16.70 -22.10 13.29
CA THR A 290 16.59 -23.57 13.08
C THR A 290 17.94 -24.27 13.01
N ALA A 291 18.79 -24.07 14.02
CA ALA A 291 19.88 -24.98 14.32
C ALA A 291 19.74 -25.46 15.77
N THR A 292 18.81 -26.37 16.01
CA THR A 292 18.69 -27.06 17.29
C THR A 292 19.93 -27.92 17.47
N ALA A 293 20.76 -27.52 18.43
CA ALA A 293 21.96 -28.21 18.84
C ALA A 293 21.63 -29.58 19.44
N THR A 294 21.84 -30.64 18.67
CA THR A 294 22.16 -31.98 19.17
C THR A 294 22.84 -32.77 18.07
N SER A 295 24.17 -32.76 18.04
CA SER A 295 24.90 -33.89 17.43
C SER A 295 26.25 -34.11 18.09
N LYS A 296 26.31 -35.22 18.81
CA LYS A 296 27.54 -35.93 19.20
C LYS A 296 28.34 -36.25 17.94
N LYS A 297 29.67 -36.14 18.06
CA LYS A 297 30.68 -36.66 17.13
C LYS A 297 30.26 -37.98 16.48
N SER A 298 29.98 -37.92 15.18
CA SER A 298 30.00 -39.07 14.28
C SER A 298 30.81 -38.67 13.05
N LYS A 299 31.91 -39.39 12.82
CA LYS A 299 32.75 -39.31 11.63
C LYS A 299 32.00 -39.97 10.45
N THR A 300 32.39 -39.60 9.23
CA THR A 300 31.99 -40.18 7.93
C THR A 300 30.58 -39.87 7.42
N SER A 301 30.47 -38.87 6.53
CA SER A 301 30.12 -39.07 5.11
C SER A 301 29.97 -37.73 4.41
N SER A 302 30.54 -37.63 3.22
CA SER A 302 30.41 -36.52 2.29
C SER A 302 29.01 -36.54 1.66
N SER A 303 28.13 -35.66 2.09
CA SER A 303 26.98 -35.24 1.29
C SER A 303 26.93 -33.71 1.26
N SER A 304 26.99 -33.18 0.04
CA SER A 304 26.87 -31.77 -0.27
C SER A 304 25.50 -31.26 0.16
N ALA A 305 25.45 -30.51 1.25
CA ALA A 305 24.29 -29.69 1.59
C ALA A 305 23.99 -28.75 0.40
N PRO A 306 22.73 -28.57 0.01
CA PRO A 306 22.40 -27.60 -1.02
C PRO A 306 22.78 -26.21 -0.51
N ASP A 307 23.59 -25.51 -1.29
CA ASP A 307 23.93 -24.10 -1.13
C ASP A 307 22.61 -23.32 -0.99
N GLN A 308 22.28 -22.87 0.22
CA GLN A 308 21.10 -22.03 0.43
C GLN A 308 21.40 -20.66 -0.19
N LYS A 309 21.01 -20.51 -1.46
CA LYS A 309 21.09 -19.23 -2.16
C LYS A 309 20.32 -18.19 -1.34
N GLU A 310 21.03 -17.16 -0.90
CA GLU A 310 20.43 -16.03 -0.19
C GLU A 310 19.36 -15.38 -1.08
N GLN A 311 18.15 -15.23 -0.54
CA GLN A 311 17.03 -14.61 -1.24
C GLN A 311 17.34 -13.13 -1.52
N ARG A 312 17.32 -12.72 -2.79
CA ARG A 312 17.61 -11.32 -3.16
C ARG A 312 16.31 -10.53 -3.32
N ILE A 313 16.32 -9.29 -2.83
CA ILE A 313 15.28 -8.30 -3.11
C ILE A 313 15.89 -7.26 -4.05
N ILE A 314 15.37 -7.19 -5.28
CA ILE A 314 15.96 -6.43 -6.38
C ILE A 314 15.05 -5.23 -6.72
N PRO A 315 15.36 -4.02 -6.22
CA PRO A 315 14.65 -2.80 -6.56
C PRO A 315 14.97 -2.37 -8.00
N ILE A 316 13.93 -2.14 -8.79
CA ILE A 316 14.02 -1.71 -10.18
C ILE A 316 13.12 -0.49 -10.35
N ASP A 317 13.68 0.63 -10.79
CA ASP A 317 12.91 1.86 -11.01
C ASP A 317 13.44 2.61 -12.24
N ASN A 318 12.56 3.32 -12.94
CA ASN A 318 12.97 4.10 -14.12
C ASN A 318 13.46 5.52 -13.77
N ALA A 319 13.52 5.86 -12.47
CA ALA A 319 13.93 7.14 -11.93
C ALA A 319 13.14 8.34 -12.48
N GLN A 320 11.89 8.13 -12.91
CA GLN A 320 11.01 9.22 -13.36
C GLN A 320 10.65 10.18 -12.21
N SER A 321 10.59 9.66 -10.98
CA SER A 321 10.32 10.47 -9.79
C SER A 321 11.60 10.78 -9.03
N ALA A 322 11.81 12.05 -8.71
CA ALA A 322 12.88 12.47 -7.82
C ALA A 322 12.42 12.32 -6.36
N TRP A 323 13.00 11.37 -5.64
CA TRP A 323 12.81 11.16 -4.21
C TRP A 323 13.95 11.80 -3.44
N ARG A 324 13.68 12.45 -2.31
CA ARG A 324 14.79 12.93 -1.47
C ARG A 324 15.35 11.85 -0.61
N ALA A 325 14.51 11.03 0.02
CA ALA A 325 14.96 9.90 0.83
C ALA A 325 14.83 8.61 0.02
N ASN A 326 15.94 7.96 -0.25
CA ASN A 326 16.05 6.59 -0.77
C ASN A 326 16.44 5.67 0.38
N TRP A 327 15.90 4.45 0.40
CA TRP A 327 16.14 3.47 1.46
C TRP A 327 17.10 2.35 1.06
N VAL A 328 17.41 2.28 -0.23
CA VAL A 328 18.35 1.34 -0.82
C VAL A 328 19.25 2.10 -1.79
N SER A 329 20.51 1.70 -1.88
CA SER A 329 21.52 2.35 -2.72
C SER A 329 21.77 1.62 -4.05
N ASP A 330 21.16 0.45 -4.21
CA ASP A 330 21.38 -0.49 -5.30
C ASP A 330 20.17 -0.64 -6.23
N THR A 331 19.28 0.38 -6.27
CA THR A 331 18.18 0.43 -7.26
C THR A 331 18.73 0.36 -8.68
N LEU A 332 18.28 -0.65 -9.42
CA LEU A 332 18.61 -0.81 -10.84
C LEU A 332 17.77 0.17 -11.66
N VAL A 333 18.44 1.13 -12.29
CA VAL A 333 17.76 2.11 -13.14
C VAL A 333 17.38 1.48 -14.47
N SER A 334 16.12 1.07 -14.61
CA SER A 334 15.58 0.43 -15.81
C SER A 334 14.07 0.60 -15.92
N ASP A 335 13.56 0.63 -17.15
CA ASP A 335 12.15 0.30 -17.40
C ASP A 335 11.91 -1.17 -17.02
N GLY A 336 10.78 -1.44 -16.36
CA GLY A 336 10.48 -2.77 -15.83
C GLY A 336 10.24 -3.82 -16.92
N VAL A 337 9.57 -3.46 -18.02
CA VAL A 337 9.35 -4.37 -19.14
C VAL A 337 10.67 -4.69 -19.84
N ALA A 338 11.49 -3.67 -20.09
CA ALA A 338 12.82 -3.83 -20.65
C ALA A 338 13.71 -4.69 -19.75
N TYR A 339 13.59 -4.56 -18.42
CA TYR A 339 14.31 -5.39 -17.46
C TYR A 339 13.91 -6.87 -17.60
N LEU A 340 12.61 -7.18 -17.56
CA LEU A 340 12.10 -8.55 -17.66
C LEU A 340 12.49 -9.24 -18.98
N GLN A 341 12.51 -8.50 -20.08
CA GLN A 341 12.92 -9.02 -21.39
C GLN A 341 14.41 -9.37 -21.45
N LYS A 342 15.26 -8.62 -20.74
CA LYS A 342 16.71 -8.85 -20.70
C LYS A 342 17.13 -9.92 -19.71
N HIS A 343 16.27 -10.24 -18.74
CA HIS A 343 16.56 -11.16 -17.64
C HIS A 343 15.54 -12.31 -17.62
N PRO A 344 15.63 -13.28 -18.55
CA PRO A 344 14.68 -14.39 -18.65
C PRO A 344 14.60 -15.27 -17.39
N GLU A 345 15.64 -15.27 -16.56
CA GLU A 345 15.67 -15.91 -15.23
C GLU A 345 14.70 -15.26 -14.23
N SER A 346 14.20 -14.04 -14.52
CA SER A 346 13.19 -13.34 -13.72
C SER A 346 11.87 -14.10 -13.59
N LYS A 347 11.63 -15.11 -14.44
CA LYS A 347 10.47 -16.00 -14.32
C LYS A 347 10.46 -16.80 -13.01
N ASP A 348 11.62 -17.01 -12.40
CA ASP A 348 11.74 -17.76 -11.15
C ASP A 348 11.57 -16.87 -9.92
N ALA A 349 11.47 -15.55 -10.09
CA ALA A 349 11.28 -14.58 -9.01
C ALA A 349 9.78 -14.36 -8.69
N VAL A 350 9.50 -13.61 -7.62
CA VAL A 350 8.20 -12.96 -7.39
C VAL A 350 8.24 -11.57 -7.99
N LEU A 351 7.23 -11.19 -8.77
CA LEU A 351 7.06 -9.81 -9.22
C LEU A 351 6.25 -9.03 -8.19
N LEU A 352 6.85 -8.01 -7.58
CA LEU A 352 6.21 -7.08 -6.67
C LEU A 352 6.02 -5.73 -7.37
N LEU A 353 4.79 -5.22 -7.37
CA LEU A 353 4.45 -3.87 -7.81
C LEU A 353 3.96 -3.08 -6.62
N VAL A 354 4.65 -2.01 -6.26
CA VAL A 354 4.23 -1.13 -5.16
C VAL A 354 3.70 0.18 -5.74
N TYR A 355 2.42 0.43 -5.48
CA TYR A 355 1.71 1.64 -5.87
C TYR A 355 1.82 1.95 -7.38
N PRO A 356 1.48 0.99 -8.27
CA PRO A 356 1.66 1.15 -9.70
C PRO A 356 0.92 2.39 -10.20
N ILE A 357 1.52 3.12 -11.15
CA ILE A 357 0.92 4.35 -11.69
C ILE A 357 -0.32 4.03 -12.55
N VAL A 358 -1.30 4.93 -12.55
CA VAL A 358 -2.52 4.79 -13.36
C VAL A 358 -2.27 5.02 -14.86
N GLY A 359 -1.38 5.92 -15.27
CA GLY A 359 -1.21 6.27 -16.69
C GLY A 359 -2.46 6.93 -17.33
N GLY A 360 -2.41 7.25 -18.63
CA GLY A 360 -3.59 7.73 -19.38
C GLY A 360 -4.11 9.13 -18.98
N GLY A 361 -3.29 9.92 -18.28
CA GLY A 361 -3.61 11.27 -17.81
C GLY A 361 -2.61 12.31 -18.32
N VAL A 362 -2.37 13.37 -17.53
CA VAL A 362 -1.40 14.45 -17.85
C VAL A 362 0.02 13.90 -18.07
N ALA A 363 0.36 12.79 -17.42
CA ALA A 363 1.64 12.09 -17.58
C ALA A 363 1.77 11.29 -18.89
N GLY A 364 0.72 11.22 -19.72
CA GLY A 364 0.70 10.45 -20.96
C GLY A 364 0.51 8.93 -20.76
N GLY A 365 0.67 8.17 -21.85
CA GLY A 365 0.52 6.70 -21.87
C GLY A 365 -0.92 6.21 -21.94
N GLU A 366 -1.10 4.90 -21.85
CA GLU A 366 -2.41 4.24 -21.72
C GLU A 366 -2.79 4.10 -20.24
N GLU A 367 -4.08 4.17 -19.93
CA GLU A 367 -4.58 3.85 -18.59
C GLU A 367 -4.29 2.38 -18.22
N GLY A 368 -3.66 2.17 -17.06
CA GLY A 368 -3.12 0.90 -16.62
C GLY A 368 -1.94 0.41 -17.45
N GLY A 369 -1.37 1.22 -18.35
CA GLY A 369 -0.35 0.79 -19.29
C GLY A 369 0.87 0.15 -18.61
N PHE A 370 1.33 0.71 -17.48
CA PHE A 370 2.42 0.15 -16.69
C PHE A 370 2.11 -1.28 -16.20
N THR A 371 0.99 -1.44 -15.48
CA THR A 371 0.55 -2.74 -14.95
C THR A 371 0.28 -3.75 -16.06
N ARG A 372 -0.47 -3.35 -17.10
CA ARG A 372 -0.82 -4.21 -18.25
C ARG A 372 0.41 -4.73 -18.96
N ASN A 373 1.38 -3.85 -19.24
CA ASN A 373 2.58 -4.23 -19.98
C ASN A 373 3.51 -5.12 -19.14
N LEU A 374 3.63 -4.87 -17.84
CA LEU A 374 4.38 -5.75 -16.94
C LEU A 374 3.77 -7.14 -16.84
N LEU A 375 2.45 -7.25 -16.69
CA LEU A 375 1.79 -8.56 -16.65
C LEU A 375 1.96 -9.34 -17.96
N ARG A 376 1.88 -8.66 -19.11
CA ARG A 376 2.14 -9.26 -20.42
C ARG A 376 3.60 -9.68 -20.61
N ALA A 377 4.56 -8.96 -20.02
CA ALA A 377 5.99 -9.25 -20.14
C ALA A 377 6.45 -10.32 -19.14
N TYR A 378 5.84 -10.36 -17.96
CA TYR A 378 6.23 -11.26 -16.89
C TYR A 378 5.90 -12.72 -17.24
N ARG A 379 6.89 -13.59 -17.07
CA ARG A 379 6.81 -15.03 -17.36
C ARG A 379 6.80 -15.89 -16.09
N GLY A 380 6.93 -15.27 -14.91
CA GLY A 380 6.91 -15.99 -13.64
C GLY A 380 5.51 -16.30 -13.15
N ASP A 381 5.42 -16.96 -12.01
CA ASP A 381 4.18 -17.60 -11.54
C ASP A 381 3.52 -16.88 -10.35
N THR A 382 4.17 -15.89 -9.76
CA THR A 382 3.72 -15.20 -8.55
C THR A 382 3.81 -13.69 -8.74
N LEU A 383 2.69 -13.02 -8.55
CA LEU A 383 2.53 -11.58 -8.63
C LEU A 383 2.04 -11.08 -7.28
N ALA A 384 2.64 -10.01 -6.78
CA ALA A 384 2.14 -9.25 -5.67
C ALA A 384 1.97 -7.78 -6.05
N VAL A 385 0.88 -7.16 -5.62
CA VAL A 385 0.58 -5.76 -5.87
C VAL A 385 0.17 -5.11 -4.57
N ALA A 386 0.90 -4.09 -4.12
CA ALA A 386 0.49 -3.23 -3.02
C ALA A 386 -0.08 -1.93 -3.59
N GLY A 387 -1.32 -1.58 -3.28
CA GLY A 387 -1.93 -0.36 -3.81
C GLY A 387 -3.37 -0.18 -3.35
N THR A 388 -4.06 0.76 -3.98
CA THR A 388 -5.43 1.11 -3.60
C THR A 388 -6.42 0.02 -4.02
N GLN A 389 -7.31 -0.36 -3.12
CA GLN A 389 -8.41 -1.30 -3.36
C GLN A 389 -9.78 -0.61 -3.54
N ASN A 390 -9.81 0.72 -3.56
CA ASN A 390 -11.01 1.51 -3.86
C ASN A 390 -10.88 2.26 -5.20
N HIS A 391 -12.00 2.83 -5.65
CA HIS A 391 -12.14 3.51 -6.96
C HIS A 391 -11.64 4.97 -6.94
N ASN A 392 -10.64 5.28 -6.12
CA ASN A 392 -10.16 6.66 -5.99
C ASN A 392 -9.21 7.09 -7.13
N GLY A 393 -8.78 6.15 -7.97
CA GLY A 393 -7.93 6.38 -9.13
C GLY A 393 -6.49 6.78 -8.81
N TYR A 394 -5.94 6.32 -7.68
CA TYR A 394 -4.54 6.59 -7.31
C TYR A 394 -3.54 5.55 -7.82
N THR A 395 -3.94 4.28 -7.95
CA THR A 395 -3.02 3.20 -8.34
C THR A 395 -3.61 2.29 -9.40
N GLY A 396 -2.76 1.87 -10.34
CA GLY A 396 -3.04 0.88 -11.38
C GLY A 396 -4.05 1.36 -12.42
N PHE A 397 -5.28 1.66 -12.00
CA PHE A 397 -6.41 1.98 -12.84
C PHE A 397 -7.22 3.12 -12.25
N ARG A 398 -7.96 3.85 -13.08
CA ARG A 398 -8.72 5.03 -12.63
C ARG A 398 -10.01 4.64 -11.91
N ASP A 399 -10.65 3.58 -12.39
CA ASP A 399 -12.06 3.27 -12.13
C ASP A 399 -12.30 1.84 -11.65
N ARG A 400 -11.25 1.12 -11.27
CA ARG A 400 -11.33 -0.26 -10.76
C ARG A 400 -10.16 -0.60 -9.85
N SER A 401 -10.36 -1.56 -8.96
CA SER A 401 -9.30 -2.14 -8.14
C SER A 401 -8.48 -3.19 -8.92
N MET A 402 -7.36 -3.62 -8.33
CA MET A 402 -6.54 -4.69 -8.90
C MET A 402 -7.30 -6.02 -9.00
N ASP A 403 -8.11 -6.37 -8.00
CA ASP A 403 -8.88 -7.62 -8.02
C ASP A 403 -10.00 -7.61 -9.05
N GLU A 404 -10.68 -6.47 -9.25
CA GLU A 404 -11.65 -6.32 -10.33
C GLU A 404 -10.98 -6.42 -11.70
N PHE A 405 -9.83 -5.78 -11.88
CA PHE A 405 -9.07 -5.88 -13.13
C PHE A 405 -8.67 -7.34 -13.45
N MET A 406 -8.15 -8.07 -12.46
CA MET A 406 -7.75 -9.47 -12.64
C MET A 406 -8.94 -10.40 -12.89
N ALA A 407 -10.10 -10.12 -12.31
CA ALA A 407 -11.31 -10.93 -12.47
C ALA A 407 -12.07 -10.66 -13.77
N GLN A 408 -12.09 -9.40 -14.24
CA GLN A 408 -12.85 -9.00 -15.43
C GLN A 408 -12.18 -9.36 -16.75
N ASP A 409 -10.84 -9.49 -16.79
CA ASP A 409 -10.12 -9.94 -17.97
C ASP A 409 -10.17 -11.48 -18.05
N PRO A 410 -10.87 -12.09 -19.03
CA PRO A 410 -11.06 -13.54 -19.07
C PRO A 410 -9.74 -14.32 -19.19
N ALA A 411 -8.72 -13.75 -19.84
CA ALA A 411 -7.43 -14.41 -19.98
C ALA A 411 -6.69 -14.42 -18.63
N LEU A 412 -6.72 -13.30 -17.91
CA LEU A 412 -6.12 -13.23 -16.57
C LEU A 412 -6.88 -14.08 -15.56
N ALA A 413 -8.21 -14.02 -15.56
CA ALA A 413 -9.05 -14.82 -14.66
C ALA A 413 -8.93 -16.33 -14.92
N ALA A 414 -8.65 -16.74 -16.17
CA ALA A 414 -8.38 -18.13 -16.50
C ALA A 414 -7.03 -18.60 -15.93
N GLU A 415 -6.01 -17.76 -16.00
CA GLU A 415 -4.62 -18.12 -15.70
C GLU A 415 -4.22 -17.91 -14.23
N TRP A 416 -4.69 -16.82 -13.62
CA TRP A 416 -4.28 -16.36 -12.29
C TRP A 416 -5.34 -16.66 -11.23
N VAL A 417 -4.87 -17.12 -10.07
CA VAL A 417 -5.68 -17.39 -8.88
C VAL A 417 -5.28 -16.38 -7.81
N LYS A 418 -6.24 -15.62 -7.27
CA LYS A 418 -6.01 -14.77 -6.10
C LYS A 418 -5.71 -15.67 -4.92
N VAL A 419 -4.57 -15.47 -4.25
CA VAL A 419 -4.17 -16.27 -3.09
C VAL A 419 -4.20 -15.50 -1.77
N ALA A 420 -4.05 -14.18 -1.85
CA ALA A 420 -4.20 -13.30 -0.70
C ALA A 420 -4.72 -11.91 -1.13
N GLN A 421 -5.52 -11.31 -0.26
CA GLN A 421 -5.87 -9.90 -0.23
C GLN A 421 -5.92 -9.49 1.24
N VAL A 422 -4.97 -8.70 1.70
CA VAL A 422 -4.91 -8.24 3.10
C VAL A 422 -4.86 -6.72 3.17
N PRO A 423 -5.55 -6.11 4.14
CA PRO A 423 -5.53 -4.65 4.27
C PRO A 423 -4.12 -4.17 4.66
N LEU A 424 -3.75 -3.01 4.15
CA LEU A 424 -2.55 -2.28 4.53
C LEU A 424 -2.91 -1.05 5.37
N PRO A 425 -1.98 -0.58 6.22
CA PRO A 425 -2.10 0.71 6.86
C PRO A 425 -2.37 1.79 5.81
N SER A 426 -3.56 2.39 5.88
CA SER A 426 -4.03 3.32 4.85
C SER A 426 -3.92 4.76 5.35
N PHE A 427 -3.38 5.64 4.51
CA PHE A 427 -3.46 7.08 4.77
C PHE A 427 -4.93 7.55 4.75
N PRO A 428 -5.31 8.59 5.50
CA PRO A 428 -6.66 9.14 5.47
C PRO A 428 -7.21 9.39 4.06
N GLY A 429 -8.40 8.87 3.78
CA GLY A 429 -9.04 8.93 2.46
C GLY A 429 -8.40 8.01 1.42
N LYS A 430 -7.66 6.98 1.86
CA LYS A 430 -7.12 5.91 1.02
C LYS A 430 -7.60 4.57 1.56
N ASP A 431 -7.60 3.58 0.68
CA ASP A 431 -7.95 2.22 1.01
C ASP A 431 -6.90 1.33 0.36
N GLU A 432 -5.92 0.90 1.14
CA GLU A 432 -4.72 0.23 0.65
C GLU A 432 -4.75 -1.25 0.99
N ALA A 433 -4.30 -2.10 0.06
CA ALA A 433 -4.21 -3.54 0.26
C ALA A 433 -2.99 -4.15 -0.44
N LEU A 434 -2.58 -5.32 0.04
CA LEU A 434 -1.69 -6.22 -0.68
C LEU A 434 -2.55 -7.29 -1.35
N PHE A 435 -2.45 -7.40 -2.67
CA PHE A 435 -3.00 -8.48 -3.48
C PHE A 435 -1.89 -9.43 -3.87
N VAL A 436 -2.14 -10.73 -3.82
CA VAL A 436 -1.20 -11.75 -4.31
C VAL A 436 -1.94 -12.72 -5.21
N TYR A 437 -1.35 -13.01 -6.37
CA TYR A 437 -1.86 -13.93 -7.36
C TYR A 437 -0.79 -14.97 -7.71
N GLN A 438 -1.24 -16.19 -7.97
CA GLN A 438 -0.40 -17.27 -8.45
C GLN A 438 -1.00 -17.91 -9.70
N ARG A 439 -0.14 -18.45 -10.58
CA ARG A 439 -0.54 -19.22 -11.77
C ARG A 439 0.28 -20.49 -11.92
N GLY A 440 -0.11 -21.34 -12.87
CA GLY A 440 0.59 -22.59 -13.16
C GLY A 440 0.61 -23.54 -11.97
N SER A 441 1.72 -24.25 -11.75
CA SER A 441 1.83 -25.29 -10.71
C SER A 441 1.83 -24.75 -9.27
N ARG A 442 1.99 -23.44 -9.06
CA ARG A 442 1.88 -22.82 -7.73
C ARG A 442 0.47 -22.37 -7.39
N ALA A 443 -0.37 -22.14 -8.39
CA ALA A 443 -1.74 -21.75 -8.14
C ALA A 443 -2.44 -22.89 -7.39
N PRO A 444 -3.08 -22.63 -6.23
CA PRO A 444 -3.98 -23.61 -5.67
C PRO A 444 -5.15 -23.88 -6.64
N PRO A 445 -5.87 -25.00 -6.48
CA PRO A 445 -7.12 -25.21 -7.20
C PRO A 445 -8.02 -23.99 -7.00
N LYS A 446 -8.69 -23.54 -8.07
CA LYS A 446 -9.65 -22.44 -7.94
C LYS A 446 -10.70 -22.84 -6.93
N ASP A 447 -11.01 -21.94 -5.99
CA ASP A 447 -12.20 -22.10 -5.17
C ASP A 447 -13.40 -22.13 -6.14
N ASP A 448 -14.03 -23.29 -6.33
CA ASP A 448 -15.30 -23.43 -7.07
C ASP A 448 -16.49 -22.75 -6.33
N GLY A 449 -16.20 -21.89 -5.37
CA GLY A 449 -17.10 -21.39 -4.33
C GLY A 449 -17.82 -20.09 -4.66
N ASP A 450 -18.42 -20.00 -5.85
CA ASP A 450 -19.58 -19.13 -6.03
C ASP A 450 -20.84 -19.91 -5.60
N GLY A 451 -21.39 -19.56 -4.43
CA GLY A 451 -22.79 -19.74 -4.04
C GLY A 451 -23.54 -21.03 -4.43
N GLY A 452 -23.12 -22.20 -3.93
CA GLY A 452 -23.94 -23.40 -3.88
C GLY A 452 -24.53 -23.61 -2.48
N ASP A 453 -25.76 -23.18 -2.28
CA ASP A 453 -26.66 -23.40 -1.13
C ASP A 453 -26.28 -24.60 -0.23
N SER A 454 -25.64 -24.33 0.91
CA SER A 454 -25.34 -25.31 1.96
C SER A 454 -26.58 -25.60 2.82
N THR A 455 -27.70 -25.93 2.17
CA THR A 455 -28.93 -26.41 2.79
C THR A 455 -29.31 -27.75 2.18
N LYS A 456 -28.54 -28.81 2.46
CA LYS A 456 -28.97 -30.22 2.42
C LYS A 456 -27.86 -31.16 2.87
N GLN A 457 -27.85 -31.51 4.15
CA GLN A 457 -27.58 -32.89 4.61
C GLN A 457 -27.90 -32.98 6.11
N ALA A 458 -29.20 -33.16 6.39
CA ALA A 458 -29.69 -33.67 7.66
C ALA A 458 -31.06 -34.34 7.41
N ALA A 459 -31.04 -35.50 6.76
CA ALA A 459 -32.13 -36.48 6.82
C ALA A 459 -31.74 -37.74 6.04
N THR A 460 -31.22 -38.77 6.73
CA THR A 460 -31.70 -40.17 6.67
C THR A 460 -30.74 -41.08 7.43
N SER A 461 -31.14 -41.48 8.64
CA SER A 461 -30.78 -42.75 9.30
C SER A 461 -31.68 -42.91 10.53
N GLN A 462 -32.91 -43.37 10.27
CA GLN A 462 -33.65 -44.27 11.15
C GLN A 462 -34.13 -45.43 10.28
#